data_AF-A0A7H2UG63-F1
#
_entry.id   AF-A0A7H2UG63-F1
#
_cell.length_a   1.000
_cell.length_b   1.000
_cell.length_c   1.000
_cell.angle_alpha   90.00
_cell.angle_beta   90.00
_cell.angle_gamma   90.00
#
_symmetry.space_group_name_H-M   'P 1'
#
loop_
_entity.id
_entity.type
_entity.pdbx_description
1 polymer ?
#
loop_
_entity_poly.entity_id
_entity_poly.type
_entity_poly.pdbx_seq_one_letter_code
_entity_poly.pdbx_strand_id
1 'polypeptide(L)'
;MHLNKNLFYVHRCVTGFYILMLIIAIFLLANYGVKKENLIFSVFVLAIYAGLGALHFRASNEVSKGTESGKNLSQGVGVLLLLGFPIGTILGIIILVLTTKKRWQWGELPEYENIE
;
A
#
# COMPACT_ATOMS: atom_id res chain seq x y z
N MET A 1 -7.94 -10.23 -18.52
CA MET A 1 -7.07 -10.05 -17.33
C MET A 1 -7.96 -9.84 -16.12
N HIS A 2 -7.91 -10.73 -15.14
CA HIS A 2 -8.79 -10.63 -13.98
C HIS A 2 -8.10 -9.81 -12.88
N LEU A 3 -8.76 -8.74 -12.43
CA LEU A 3 -8.24 -7.90 -11.35
C LEU A 3 -7.92 -8.75 -10.12
N ASN A 4 -6.69 -8.63 -9.62
CA ASN A 4 -6.37 -9.13 -8.27
C ASN A 4 -7.05 -8.21 -7.24
N LYS A 5 -8.33 -8.51 -6.94
CA LYS A 5 -9.16 -7.74 -6.01
C LYS A 5 -8.51 -7.64 -4.63
N ASN A 6 -7.90 -8.71 -4.14
CA ASN A 6 -7.23 -8.73 -2.84
C ASN A 6 -6.07 -7.72 -2.79
N LEU A 7 -5.20 -7.72 -3.81
CA LEU A 7 -4.08 -6.77 -3.86
C LEU A 7 -4.56 -5.32 -3.98
N PHE A 8 -5.59 -5.08 -4.80
CA PHE A 8 -6.21 -3.76 -4.94
C PHE A 8 -6.75 -3.26 -3.59
N TYR A 9 -7.54 -4.08 -2.89
CA TYR A 9 -8.13 -3.70 -1.61
C TYR A 9 -7.09 -3.57 -0.50
N VAL A 10 -6.05 -4.41 -0.47
CA VAL A 10 -4.94 -4.23 0.48
C VAL A 10 -4.31 -2.85 0.32
N HIS A 11 -3.97 -2.44 -0.91
CA HIS A 11 -3.43 -1.10 -1.13
C HIS A 11 -4.42 0.02 -0.76
N ARG A 12 -5.71 -0.15 -1.04
CA ARG A 12 -6.74 0.84 -0.69
C ARG A 12 -6.98 0.96 0.82
N CYS A 13 -7.05 -0.15 1.54
CA CYS A 13 -7.15 -0.17 3.00
C CYS A 13 -5.94 0.51 3.64
N VAL A 14 -4.73 0.20 3.17
CA VAL A 14 -3.51 0.83 3.68
C VAL A 14 -3.44 2.32 3.34
N THR A 15 -3.91 2.73 2.16
CA THR A 15 -4.07 4.16 1.81
C THR A 15 -5.02 4.86 2.78
N GLY A 16 -6.19 4.27 3.03
CA GLY A 16 -7.17 4.82 3.97
C GLY A 16 -6.60 4.93 5.38
N PHE A 17 -5.84 3.94 5.83
CA PHE A 17 -5.12 3.98 7.09
C PHE A 17 -4.13 5.16 7.16
N TYR A 18 -3.29 5.37 6.15
CA TYR A 18 -2.36 6.50 6.13
C TYR A 18 -3.08 7.86 6.12
N ILE A 19 -4.19 7.99 5.38
CA ILE A 19 -5.01 9.21 5.38
C ILE A 19 -5.59 9.47 6.78
N LEU A 20 -6.14 8.45 7.43
CA LEU A 20 -6.68 8.58 8.78
C LEU A 20 -5.58 9.01 9.78
N MET A 21 -4.41 8.39 9.71
CA MET A 21 -3.27 8.76 10.56
C MET A 21 -2.82 10.21 10.33
N LEU A 22 -2.81 10.69 9.09
CA LEU A 22 -2.50 12.09 8.78
C LEU A 22 -3.53 13.05 9.34
N ILE A 23 -4.83 12.74 9.20
CA ILE A 23 -5.90 13.58 9.75
C ILE A 23 -5.76 13.68 11.27
N ILE A 24 -5.54 12.56 11.95
CA ILE A 24 -5.33 12.53 13.40
C ILE A 24 -4.08 13.34 13.78
N ALA A 25 -2.96 13.15 13.09
CA ALA A 25 -1.72 13.86 13.39
C ALA A 25 -1.86 15.38 13.19
N ILE A 26 -2.49 15.81 12.09
CA ILE A 26 -2.76 17.24 11.83
C ILE A 26 -3.70 17.81 12.89
N PHE A 27 -4.76 17.07 13.26
CA PHE A 27 -5.67 17.47 14.33
C PHE A 27 -4.94 17.66 15.66
N LEU A 28 -4.06 16.72 16.04
CA LEU A 28 -3.29 16.82 17.27
C LEU A 28 -2.32 18.01 17.24
N LEU A 29 -1.61 18.22 16.14
CA LEU A 29 -0.70 19.36 15.97
C LEU A 29 -1.45 20.70 16.04
N ALA A 30 -2.67 20.77 15.49
CA ALA A 30 -3.49 21.98 15.52
C ALA A 30 -4.03 22.30 16.92
N ASN A 31 -4.38 21.29 17.72
CA ASN A 31 -5.00 21.50 19.04
C ASN A 31 -4.01 21.55 20.21
N TYR A 32 -2.91 20.80 20.12
CA TYR A 32 -1.92 20.68 21.20
C TYR A 32 -0.58 21.37 20.87
N GLY A 33 -0.42 21.83 19.64
CA GLY A 33 0.80 22.49 19.16
C GLY A 33 1.98 21.53 19.03
N VAL A 34 3.11 22.10 18.61
CA VAL A 34 4.41 21.41 18.58
C VAL A 34 5.48 22.40 19.03
N LYS A 35 6.45 21.93 19.81
CA LYS A 35 7.60 22.76 20.19
C LYS A 35 8.39 23.14 18.93
N LYS A 36 8.93 24.37 18.90
CA LYS A 36 9.59 24.92 17.71
C LYS A 36 10.74 24.04 17.22
N GLU A 37 11.51 23.46 18.13
CA GLU A 37 12.61 22.55 17.85
C GLU A 37 12.17 21.25 17.14
N ASN A 38 10.91 20.84 17.31
CA ASN A 38 10.35 19.62 16.74
C ASN A 38 9.53 19.86 15.47
N LEU A 39 9.24 21.12 15.12
CA LEU A 39 8.35 21.46 14.00
C LEU A 39 8.83 20.85 12.68
N ILE A 40 10.12 21.00 12.35
CA ILE A 40 10.70 20.47 11.10
C ILE A 40 10.59 18.95 11.07
N PHE A 41 10.89 18.29 12.19
CA PHE A 41 10.78 16.83 12.30
C PHE A 41 9.34 16.37 12.13
N SER A 42 8.37 17.04 12.75
CA SER A 42 6.94 16.72 12.59
C SER A 42 6.47 16.87 11.14
N VAL A 43 6.86 17.94 10.44
CA VAL A 43 6.54 18.13 9.02
C VAL A 43 7.17 17.04 8.16
N PHE A 44 8.42 16.68 8.44
CA PHE A 44 9.10 15.59 7.74
C PHE A 44 8.39 14.24 7.92
N VAL A 45 7.97 13.92 9.15
CA VAL A 45 7.19 12.70 9.43
C VAL A 45 5.85 12.73 8.69
N LEU A 46 5.13 13.85 8.68
CA LEU A 46 3.88 13.99 7.92
C LEU A 46 4.11 13.76 6.42
N ALA A 47 5.20 14.31 5.86
CA ALA A 47 5.55 14.12 4.46
C ALA A 47 5.83 12.64 4.12
N ILE A 48 6.52 11.91 5.02
CA ILE A 48 6.73 10.47 4.85
C ILE A 48 5.38 9.73 4.82
N TYR A 49 4.49 9.99 5.78
CA TYR A 49 3.18 9.33 5.85
C TYR A 49 2.33 9.64 4.61
N ALA A 50 2.35 10.89 4.13
CA ALA A 50 1.68 11.27 2.89
C ALA A 50 2.29 10.57 1.67
N GLY A 51 3.61 10.48 1.59
CA GLY A 51 4.32 9.78 0.53
C GLY A 51 3.98 8.29 0.49
N LEU A 52 4.00 7.61 1.64
CA LEU A 52 3.62 6.19 1.75
C LEU A 52 2.17 5.98 1.33
N GLY A 53 1.23 6.80 1.82
CA GLY A 53 -0.17 6.77 1.39
C GLY A 53 -0.32 6.95 -0.13
N ALA A 54 0.41 7.90 -0.72
CA ALA A 54 0.39 8.15 -2.15
C ALA A 54 0.95 6.98 -2.97
N LEU A 55 2.02 6.32 -2.49
CA LEU A 55 2.56 5.11 -3.14
C LEU A 55 1.54 3.98 -3.14
N HIS A 56 0.87 3.72 -2.01
CA HIS A 56 -0.20 2.71 -1.95
C HIS A 56 -1.38 3.06 -2.87
N PHE A 57 -1.79 4.33 -2.91
CA PHE A 57 -2.86 4.77 -3.80
C PHE A 57 -2.49 4.55 -5.27
N ARG A 58 -1.29 4.98 -5.67
CA ARG A 58 -0.77 4.80 -7.03
C ARG A 58 -0.66 3.32 -7.39
N ALA A 59 -0.14 2.48 -6.49
CA ALA A 59 -0.06 1.04 -6.67
C ALA A 59 -1.45 0.44 -6.91
N SER A 60 -2.47 0.84 -6.14
CA SER A 60 -3.85 0.35 -6.36
C SER A 60 -4.39 0.71 -7.75
N ASN A 61 -4.13 1.92 -8.25
CA ASN A 61 -4.60 2.37 -9.56
C ASN A 61 -3.87 1.66 -10.72
N GLU A 62 -2.61 1.32 -10.53
CA GLU A 62 -1.84 0.57 -11.53
C GLU A 62 -2.18 -0.92 -11.49
N VAL A 63 -2.45 -1.48 -10.30
CA VAL A 63 -3.01 -2.83 -10.13
C VAL A 63 -4.39 -2.92 -10.79
N SER A 64 -5.26 -1.91 -10.69
CA SER A 64 -6.56 -1.94 -11.39
C SER A 64 -6.45 -1.98 -12.92
N LYS A 65 -5.31 -1.53 -13.46
CA LYS A 65 -4.99 -1.57 -14.90
C LYS A 65 -4.15 -2.79 -15.30
N GLY A 66 -3.65 -3.55 -14.33
CA GLY A 66 -2.82 -4.72 -14.59
C GLY A 66 -1.42 -4.42 -15.13
N THR A 67 -0.87 -3.22 -14.90
CA THR A 67 0.42 -2.84 -15.51
C THR A 67 1.62 -3.51 -14.83
N GLU A 68 2.69 -3.75 -15.59
CA GLU A 68 4.02 -4.14 -15.06
C GLU A 68 4.51 -3.13 -14.01
N SER A 69 4.25 -1.84 -14.25
CA SER A 69 4.52 -0.76 -13.28
C SER A 69 3.80 -0.96 -11.96
N GLY A 70 2.52 -1.36 -11.99
CA GLY A 70 1.75 -1.69 -10.79
C GLY A 70 2.35 -2.85 -10.02
N LYS A 71 2.80 -3.88 -10.71
CA LYS A 71 3.47 -5.03 -10.10
C LYS A 71 4.78 -4.62 -9.41
N ASN A 72 5.64 -3.90 -10.12
CA ASN A 72 6.94 -3.46 -9.60
C ASN A 72 6.76 -2.49 -8.42
N LEU A 73 5.79 -1.59 -8.51
CA LEU A 73 5.47 -0.65 -7.43
C LEU A 73 4.93 -1.38 -6.20
N SER A 74 4.02 -2.35 -6.38
CA SER A 74 3.54 -3.20 -5.29
C SER A 74 4.68 -3.98 -4.63
N GLN A 75 5.60 -4.55 -5.42
CA GLN A 75 6.77 -5.24 -4.88
C GLN A 75 7.69 -4.32 -4.08
N GLY A 76 8.02 -3.14 -4.61
CA GLY A 76 8.86 -2.15 -3.92
C GLY A 76 8.25 -1.71 -2.60
N VAL A 77 6.96 -1.37 -2.59
CA VAL A 77 6.23 -1.00 -1.37
C VAL A 77 6.10 -2.20 -0.41
N GLY A 78 5.92 -3.41 -0.94
CA GLY A 78 5.90 -4.65 -0.16
C GLY A 78 7.21 -4.89 0.59
N VAL A 79 8.36 -4.69 -0.06
CA VAL A 79 9.69 -4.77 0.57
C VAL A 79 9.87 -3.66 1.60
N LEU A 80 9.47 -2.43 1.29
CA LEU A 80 9.58 -1.31 2.23
C LEU A 80 8.81 -1.58 3.53
N LEU A 81 7.62 -2.17 3.43
CA LEU A 81 6.80 -2.53 4.59
C LEU A 81 7.43 -3.61 5.47
N LEU A 82 8.35 -4.43 4.97
CA LEU A 82 9.04 -5.44 5.79
C LEU A 82 9.81 -4.83 6.97
N LEU A 83 10.20 -3.55 6.87
CA LEU A 83 10.89 -2.80 7.92
C LEU A 83 9.95 -2.35 9.07
N GLY A 84 8.63 -2.34 8.86
CA GLY A 84 7.63 -1.84 9.80
C GLY A 84 7.15 -2.87 10.83
N PHE A 85 8.03 -3.72 11.34
CA PHE A 85 7.68 -4.87 12.20
C PHE A 85 6.79 -4.48 13.39
N PRO A 86 5.78 -5.30 13.76
CA PRO A 86 5.36 -6.56 13.10
C PRO A 86 4.31 -6.36 11.99
N ILE A 87 3.49 -5.31 12.10
CA ILE A 87 2.31 -5.12 11.24
C ILE A 87 2.73 -4.86 9.78
N GLY A 88 3.73 -3.99 9.59
CA GLY A 88 4.28 -3.73 8.26
C GLY A 88 4.80 -5.01 7.62
N THR A 89 5.50 -5.85 8.37
CA THR A 89 6.04 -7.11 7.85
C THR A 89 4.95 -8.04 7.33
N ILE A 90 3.85 -8.21 8.06
CA ILE A 90 2.71 -9.03 7.63
C ILE A 90 2.11 -8.47 6.33
N LEU A 91 1.85 -7.16 6.28
CA LEU A 91 1.30 -6.51 5.09
C LEU A 91 2.26 -6.60 3.88
N GLY A 92 3.56 -6.43 4.12
CA GLY A 92 4.60 -6.55 3.10
C GLY A 92 4.64 -7.95 2.50
N ILE A 93 4.62 -9.00 3.33
CA ILE A 93 4.56 -10.39 2.88
C ILE A 93 3.29 -10.64 2.06
N ILE A 94 2.12 -10.18 2.52
CA ILE A 94 0.85 -10.34 1.79
C ILE A 94 0.96 -9.72 0.38
N ILE A 95 1.46 -8.49 0.28
CA ILE A 95 1.63 -7.80 -1.01
C ILE A 95 2.59 -8.57 -1.91
N LEU A 96 3.74 -9.01 -1.38
CA LEU A 96 4.73 -9.76 -2.14
C LEU A 96 4.15 -11.09 -2.67
N VAL A 97 3.41 -11.83 -1.85
CA VAL A 97 2.74 -13.07 -2.26
C VAL A 97 1.72 -12.81 -3.38
N LEU A 98 0.94 -11.74 -3.27
CA LEU A 98 -0.09 -11.39 -4.27
C LEU A 98 0.50 -10.86 -5.59
N THR A 99 1.77 -10.46 -5.61
CA THR A 99 2.49 -10.05 -6.84
C THR A 99 3.28 -11.16 -7.52
N THR A 100 3.29 -12.38 -6.94
CA THR A 100 3.95 -13.55 -7.57
C THR A 100 3.32 -13.87 -8.93
N LYS A 101 4.08 -14.48 -9.86
CA LYS A 101 3.59 -14.85 -11.20
C LYS A 101 2.27 -15.63 -11.16
N LYS A 102 2.09 -16.50 -10.16
CA LYS A 102 0.89 -17.31 -9.97
C LYS A 102 -0.34 -16.52 -9.54
N ARG A 103 -0.21 -15.35 -8.92
CA ARG A 103 -1.32 -14.56 -8.35
C ARG A 103 -1.46 -13.17 -8.95
N TRP A 104 -0.47 -12.75 -9.73
CA TRP A 104 -0.54 -11.50 -10.47
C TRP A 104 -1.66 -11.60 -11.50
N GLN A 105 -2.76 -10.91 -11.20
CA GLN A 105 -3.82 -10.59 -12.14
C GLN A 105 -4.44 -11.79 -12.87
N TRP A 106 -4.45 -12.94 -12.19
CA TRP A 106 -4.86 -14.27 -12.68
C TRP A 106 -5.41 -14.21 -14.11
N GLY A 107 -4.51 -14.47 -15.08
CA GLY A 107 -4.95 -14.91 -16.40
C GLY A 107 -5.82 -16.15 -16.21
N GLU A 108 -6.84 -16.28 -17.06
CA GLU A 108 -7.87 -17.32 -17.08
C GLU A 108 -7.41 -18.65 -16.45
N LEU A 109 -8.29 -19.25 -15.64
CA LEU A 109 -8.10 -20.60 -15.12
C LEU A 109 -7.56 -21.50 -16.25
N PRO A 110 -6.53 -22.32 -16.01
CA PRO A 110 -6.11 -23.27 -17.02
C PRO A 110 -7.33 -24.08 -17.45
N GLU A 111 -7.50 -24.23 -18.78
CA GLU A 111 -8.66 -24.77 -19.49
C GLU A 111 -9.12 -26.17 -19.03
N TYR A 112 -8.40 -26.82 -18.10
CA TYR A 112 -8.73 -28.14 -17.56
C TYR A 112 -9.88 -28.15 -16.54
N GLU A 113 -10.33 -26.99 -16.03
CA GLU A 113 -11.48 -26.91 -15.11
C GLU A 113 -12.85 -26.79 -15.81
N ASN A 114 -12.90 -26.82 -17.15
CA ASN A 114 -14.14 -26.81 -17.94
C ASN A 114 -14.56 -28.21 -18.44
N ILE A 115 -14.25 -29.27 -17.69
CA ILE A 115 -14.72 -30.63 -18.00
C ILE A 115 -15.60 -31.12 -16.84
N GLU A 116 -16.86 -30.71 -16.83
CA GLU A 116 -17.98 -31.49 -16.28
C GLU A 116 -19.17 -31.41 -17.23
#